data_AF-A0A8C8XLE1-F1
#
_entry.id   AF-A0A8C8XLE1-F1
#
_cell.length_a   1.000
_cell.length_b   1.000
_cell.length_c   1.000
_cell.angle_alpha   90.00
_cell.angle_beta   90.00
_cell.angle_gamma   90.00
#
_symmetry.space_group_name_H-M   'P 1'
#
loop_
_entity.id
_entity.type
_entity.pdbx_description
1 polymer ?
#
loop_
_entity_poly.entity_id
_entity_poly.type
_entity_poly.pdbx_seq_one_letter_code
_entity_poly.pdbx_strand_id
1 'polypeptide(L)'
;MSANGSTMRQLLWQDPVCSGWKQDMEGAVYHLANCFLLLGFMGGSGVYGCFYLFGFLGTGYVCCVMWGWFDACGLDIILWSFLLATACLFQLAHLVYRLRKNTLPEEFDLLYKTLCLPLQVPLQVYKEIVHCCEEQVFTLATEQTYAVEGETPINRLSLLLSGRVRVSQDGQFLHYIFPYQFMDSPEWESLQPSEEGVFQVTLTAETACSYISWPRKSLHLLLSKERYISRLFSALLGYDISEKLYALNDKLFAKFGLRFDIRLPSLYHVLGPAAPDTGPESEKDDEEVRESAMPTSAQQTPPRSPLPAASGPPAPPSRARMSRPDSGVLEVHDFTSYFPQSGFPGKVATGRGP
;
A
#
# COMPACT_ATOMS: atom_id res chain seq x y z
N MET A 1 75.04 -4.58 17.77
CA MET A 1 73.87 -4.07 17.02
C MET A 1 72.78 -3.69 18.02
N SER A 2 72.80 -2.48 18.60
CA SER A 2 71.76 -2.05 19.56
C SER A 2 71.68 -0.52 19.73
N ALA A 3 71.91 0.25 18.65
CA ALA A 3 71.88 1.72 18.71
C ALA A 3 70.64 2.35 18.04
N ASN A 4 69.77 1.55 17.40
CA ASN A 4 68.63 2.06 16.63
C ASN A 4 67.29 2.02 17.39
N GLY A 5 67.23 1.37 18.55
CA GLY A 5 65.99 1.26 19.33
C GLY A 5 65.70 2.46 20.22
N SER A 6 66.72 3.19 20.65
CA SER A 6 66.60 4.37 21.53
C SER A 6 66.17 5.62 20.77
N THR A 7 66.67 5.82 19.56
CA THR A 7 66.35 6.97 18.69
C THR A 7 64.91 6.94 18.19
N MET A 8 64.36 5.74 17.91
CA MET A 8 62.96 5.64 17.46
C MET A 8 61.96 5.88 18.59
N ARG A 9 62.26 5.46 19.83
CA ARG A 9 61.46 5.84 21.01
C ARG A 9 61.56 7.34 21.31
N GLN A 10 62.69 7.98 21.05
CA GLN A 10 62.84 9.42 21.17
C GLN A 10 62.09 10.20 20.10
N LEU A 11 61.91 9.65 18.89
CA LEU A 11 61.09 10.28 17.85
C LEU A 11 59.58 10.18 18.13
N LEU A 12 59.14 9.11 18.80
CA LEU A 12 57.74 8.94 19.22
C LEU A 12 57.37 9.75 20.47
N TRP A 13 58.37 10.25 21.22
CA TRP A 13 58.24 11.12 22.40
C TRP A 13 58.87 12.50 22.19
N GLN A 14 58.92 12.99 20.96
CA GLN A 14 59.01 14.43 20.75
C GLN A 14 57.58 14.98 20.87
N ASP A 15 57.16 15.24 22.10
CA ASP A 15 56.02 16.13 22.33
C ASP A 15 56.29 17.41 21.52
N PRO A 16 55.37 17.87 20.66
CA PRO A 16 55.54 19.16 20.02
C PRO A 16 55.69 20.17 21.16
N VAL A 17 56.86 20.80 21.23
CA VAL A 17 57.20 21.76 22.28
C VAL A 17 56.30 22.97 22.10
N CYS A 18 55.15 22.92 22.75
CA CYS A 18 54.26 24.05 22.88
C CYS A 18 54.90 25.02 23.87
N SER A 19 55.71 25.94 23.34
CA SER A 19 56.43 26.95 24.11
C SER A 19 55.47 28.03 24.62
N GLY A 20 54.59 27.66 25.56
CA GLY A 20 53.62 28.56 26.18
C GLY A 20 52.43 28.94 25.31
N TRP A 21 51.44 29.55 25.97
CA TRP A 21 50.28 30.14 25.31
C TRP A 21 50.73 31.36 24.49
N LYS A 22 50.46 31.35 23.18
CA LYS A 22 50.65 32.53 22.31
C LYS A 22 49.71 33.65 22.79
N GLN A 23 50.17 34.89 22.62
CA GLN A 23 49.43 36.07 23.09
C GLN A 23 48.19 36.39 22.23
N ASP A 24 48.13 35.84 21.01
CA ASP A 24 47.03 36.01 20.04
C ASP A 24 46.30 34.68 19.75
N MET A 25 45.90 33.97 20.81
CA MET A 25 45.20 32.67 20.68
C MET A 25 43.76 32.80 20.18
N GLU A 26 43.13 33.96 20.34
CA GLU A 26 41.74 34.23 19.95
C GLU A 26 41.63 34.64 18.48
N GLY A 27 42.06 33.75 17.58
CA GLY A 27 41.98 33.96 16.14
C GLY A 27 40.54 33.97 15.61
N ALA A 28 40.37 34.37 14.34
CA ALA A 28 39.05 34.38 13.69
C ALA A 28 38.34 33.01 13.71
N VAL A 29 39.10 31.91 13.64
CA VAL A 29 38.58 30.54 13.69
C VAL A 29 37.99 30.21 15.06
N TYR A 30 38.58 30.73 16.14
CA TYR A 30 38.06 30.57 17.50
C TYR A 30 36.71 31.27 17.67
N HIS A 31 36.59 32.52 17.23
CA HIS A 31 35.32 33.23 17.30
C HIS A 31 34.25 32.59 16.41
N LEU A 32 34.61 32.14 15.21
CA LEU A 32 33.70 31.43 14.32
C LEU A 32 33.20 30.12 14.95
N ALA A 33 34.08 29.35 15.59
CA ALA A 33 33.71 28.13 16.30
C ALA A 33 32.69 28.42 17.40
N ASN A 34 32.94 29.44 18.23
CA ASN A 34 32.01 29.85 19.30
C ASN A 34 30.67 30.36 18.77
N CYS A 35 30.66 31.09 17.64
CA CYS A 35 29.42 31.49 16.97
C CYS A 35 28.60 30.28 16.53
N PHE A 36 29.23 29.26 15.92
CA PHE A 36 28.53 28.04 15.52
C PHE A 36 28.03 27.22 16.72
N LEU A 37 28.82 27.15 17.79
CA LEU A 37 28.36 26.49 19.03
C LEU A 37 27.14 27.20 19.62
N LEU A 38 27.17 28.53 19.70
CA LEU A 38 26.05 29.33 20.18
C LEU A 38 24.81 29.13 19.29
N LEU A 39 24.98 29.18 17.97
CA LEU A 39 23.91 28.90 17.01
C LEU A 39 23.34 27.49 17.19
N GLY A 40 24.17 26.48 17.46
CA GLY A 40 23.73 25.11 17.70
C GLY A 40 22.82 24.98 18.92
N PHE A 41 23.11 25.69 20.00
CA PHE A 41 22.27 25.70 21.21
C PHE A 41 20.96 26.49 21.06
N MET A 42 20.83 27.31 20.01
CA MET A 42 19.58 27.99 19.67
C MET A 42 18.59 27.11 18.89
N GLY A 43 18.89 25.82 18.72
CA GLY A 43 18.01 24.87 18.04
C GLY A 43 16.65 24.71 18.74
N GLY A 44 15.59 24.65 17.94
CA GLY A 44 14.23 24.40 18.42
C GLY A 44 13.97 22.92 18.80
N SER A 45 12.72 22.62 19.20
CA SER A 45 12.28 21.25 19.50
C SER A 45 11.89 20.48 18.23
N GLY A 46 11.99 19.15 18.29
CA GLY A 46 11.57 18.24 17.22
C GLY A 46 12.70 17.72 16.33
N VAL A 47 12.36 16.90 15.33
CA VAL A 47 13.34 16.19 14.47
C VAL A 47 14.21 17.17 13.68
N TYR A 48 13.60 18.22 13.10
CA TYR A 48 14.34 19.27 12.38
C TYR A 48 15.22 20.11 13.33
N GLY A 49 14.79 20.31 14.57
CA GLY A 49 15.57 20.96 15.62
C GLY A 49 16.83 20.15 15.98
N CYS A 50 16.71 18.82 16.06
CA CYS A 50 17.87 17.94 16.28
C CYS A 50 18.87 18.00 15.12
N PHE A 51 18.42 18.03 13.86
CA PHE A 51 19.31 18.22 12.69
C PHE A 51 20.06 19.54 12.75
N TYR A 52 19.35 20.62 13.10
CA TYR A 52 19.94 21.93 13.27
C TYR A 52 20.99 21.93 14.40
N LEU A 53 20.65 21.38 15.56
CA LEU A 53 21.54 21.31 16.72
C LEU A 53 22.82 20.52 16.39
N PHE A 54 22.71 19.27 15.95
CA PHE A 54 23.90 18.45 15.68
C PHE A 54 24.70 18.92 14.46
N GLY A 55 24.05 19.57 13.48
CA GLY A 55 24.72 20.19 12.35
C GLY A 55 25.64 21.32 12.78
N PHE A 56 25.08 22.34 13.45
CA PHE A 56 25.84 23.51 13.90
C PHE A 56 26.87 23.18 14.98
N LEU A 57 26.52 22.31 15.94
CA LEU A 57 27.44 21.88 16.99
C LEU A 57 28.60 21.06 16.40
N GLY A 58 28.33 20.17 15.44
CA GLY A 58 29.34 19.42 14.70
C GLY A 58 30.29 20.35 13.92
N THR A 59 29.77 21.32 13.18
CA THR A 59 30.60 22.33 12.48
C THR A 59 31.42 23.16 13.44
N GLY A 60 30.85 23.59 14.58
CA GLY A 60 31.56 24.31 15.63
C GLY A 60 32.74 23.52 16.19
N TYR A 61 32.56 22.23 16.52
CA TYR A 61 33.65 21.38 17.00
C TYR A 61 34.72 21.10 15.94
N VAL A 62 34.36 21.00 14.65
CA VAL A 62 35.36 20.94 13.57
C VAL A 62 36.19 22.21 13.52
N CYS A 63 35.57 23.39 13.66
CA CYS A 63 36.31 24.64 13.77
C CYS A 63 37.21 24.69 15.01
N CYS A 64 36.78 24.13 16.16
CA CYS A 64 37.64 23.98 17.35
C CYS A 64 38.83 23.05 17.11
N VAL A 65 38.66 21.96 16.37
CA VAL A 65 39.77 21.06 15.97
C VAL A 65 40.77 21.80 15.08
N MET A 66 40.28 22.55 14.09
CA MET A 66 41.16 23.34 13.22
C MET A 66 41.93 24.40 14.02
N TRP A 67 41.25 25.14 14.88
CA TRP A 67 41.89 26.12 15.76
C TRP A 67 42.91 25.48 16.70
N GLY A 68 42.57 24.33 17.30
CA GLY A 68 43.48 23.57 18.16
C GLY A 68 44.74 23.13 17.42
N TRP A 69 44.61 22.75 16.14
CA TRP A 69 45.70 22.32 15.28
C TRP A 69 46.64 23.46 14.87
N PHE A 70 46.09 24.63 14.51
CA PHE A 70 46.89 25.75 13.98
C PHE A 70 47.42 26.69 15.06
N ASP A 71 46.63 26.98 16.10
CA ASP A 71 46.90 28.07 17.02
C ASP A 71 47.16 27.59 18.46
N ALA A 72 46.31 26.71 18.99
CA ALA A 72 46.35 26.33 20.40
C ALA A 72 47.40 25.27 20.77
N CYS A 73 47.85 24.46 19.80
CA CYS A 73 48.89 23.42 19.97
C CYS A 73 48.65 22.52 21.23
N GLY A 74 47.37 22.35 21.60
CA GLY A 74 46.92 21.53 22.72
C GLY A 74 46.31 20.23 22.21
N LEU A 75 47.03 19.12 22.35
CA LEU A 75 46.53 17.79 21.94
C LEU A 75 45.20 17.45 22.63
N ASP A 76 45.06 17.82 23.91
CA ASP A 76 43.84 17.59 24.68
C ASP A 76 42.61 18.30 24.07
N ILE A 77 42.76 19.58 23.68
CA ILE A 77 41.70 20.37 23.05
C ILE A 77 41.29 19.76 21.70
N ILE A 78 42.27 19.34 20.90
CA ILE A 78 42.04 18.68 19.61
C ILE A 78 41.31 17.36 19.82
N LEU A 79 41.75 16.55 20.78
CA LEU A 79 41.19 15.23 21.05
C LEU A 79 39.74 15.32 21.51
N TRP A 80 39.42 16.17 22.50
CA TRP A 80 38.05 16.35 22.97
C TRP A 80 37.14 16.93 21.89
N SER A 81 37.62 17.94 21.14
CA SER A 81 36.83 18.54 20.06
C SER A 81 36.57 17.53 18.93
N PHE A 82 37.53 16.68 18.60
CA PHE A 82 37.36 15.64 17.60
C PHE A 82 36.36 14.57 18.05
N LEU A 83 36.41 14.13 19.31
CA LEU A 83 35.45 13.18 19.88
C LEU A 83 34.03 13.74 19.88
N LEU A 84 33.86 15.02 20.21
CA LEU A 84 32.56 15.69 20.18
C LEU A 84 32.04 15.89 18.74
N ALA A 85 32.92 16.24 17.80
CA ALA A 85 32.57 16.33 16.38
C ALA A 85 32.12 14.97 15.81
N THR A 86 32.84 13.89 16.13
CA THR A 86 32.46 12.53 15.71
C THR A 86 31.18 12.06 16.38
N ALA A 87 30.95 12.37 17.67
CA ALA A 87 29.68 12.10 18.32
C ALA A 87 28.51 12.83 17.64
N CYS A 88 28.68 14.12 17.29
CA CYS A 88 27.67 14.89 16.55
C CYS A 88 27.40 14.28 15.17
N LEU A 89 28.46 13.88 14.45
CA LEU A 89 28.32 13.21 13.15
C LEU A 89 27.55 11.89 13.27
N PHE A 90 27.84 11.07 14.28
CA PHE A 90 27.11 9.83 14.52
C PHE A 90 25.64 10.07 14.84
N GLN A 91 25.33 11.07 15.68
CA GLN A 91 23.94 11.45 15.98
C GLN A 91 23.21 11.96 14.74
N LEU A 92 23.87 12.78 13.93
CA LEU A 92 23.33 13.27 12.67
C LEU A 92 23.06 12.10 11.71
N ALA A 93 24.01 11.19 11.54
CA ALA A 93 23.87 10.01 10.70
C ALA A 93 22.74 9.08 11.19
N HIS A 94 22.62 8.87 12.50
CA HIS A 94 21.53 8.10 13.09
C HIS A 94 20.16 8.77 12.86
N LEU A 95 20.09 10.11 12.94
CA LEU A 95 18.88 10.85 12.67
C LEU A 95 18.50 10.81 11.19
N VAL A 96 19.46 10.95 10.27
CA VAL A 96 19.26 10.74 8.82
C VAL A 96 18.76 9.33 8.57
N TYR A 97 19.36 8.32 9.20
CA TYR A 97 18.95 6.93 9.05
C TYR A 97 17.50 6.71 9.53
N ARG A 98 17.13 7.26 10.70
CA ARG A 98 15.75 7.21 11.20
C ARG A 98 14.79 7.95 10.29
N LEU A 99 15.18 9.10 9.76
CA LEU A 99 14.34 9.85 8.83
C LEU A 99 14.13 9.06 7.54
N ARG A 100 15.20 8.55 6.93
CA ARG A 100 15.15 7.72 5.72
C ARG A 100 14.28 6.47 5.92
N LYS A 101 14.39 5.79 7.06
CA LYS A 101 13.53 4.63 7.40
C LYS A 101 12.05 5.01 7.56
N ASN A 102 11.76 6.27 7.85
CA ASN A 102 10.39 6.76 8.04
C ASN A 102 9.82 7.48 6.83
N THR A 103 10.68 7.92 5.90
CA THR A 103 10.27 8.51 4.63
C THR A 103 9.78 7.40 3.72
N LEU A 104 8.46 7.23 3.67
CA LEU A 104 7.82 6.42 2.63
C LEU A 104 8.07 7.08 1.27
N PRO A 105 8.26 6.28 0.19
CA PRO A 105 8.32 6.83 -1.16
C PRO A 105 7.03 7.63 -1.46
N GLU A 106 7.15 8.67 -2.28
CA GLU A 106 6.09 9.66 -2.52
C GLU A 106 4.75 9.02 -2.96
N GLU A 107 4.82 8.00 -3.81
CA GLU A 107 3.67 7.20 -4.26
C GLU A 107 2.91 6.52 -3.10
N PHE A 108 3.63 6.00 -2.11
CA PHE A 108 3.05 5.38 -0.92
C PHE A 108 2.52 6.42 0.08
N ASP A 109 3.16 7.59 0.19
CA ASP A 109 2.64 8.69 1.01
C ASP A 109 1.31 9.22 0.46
N LEU A 110 1.20 9.35 -0.87
CA LEU A 110 -0.05 9.74 -1.52
C LEU A 110 -1.13 8.67 -1.34
N LEU A 111 -0.80 7.39 -1.53
CA LEU A 111 -1.70 6.28 -1.25
C LEU A 111 -2.20 6.29 0.20
N TYR A 112 -1.30 6.52 1.17
CA TYR A 112 -1.66 6.61 2.58
C TYR A 112 -2.66 7.75 2.82
N LYS A 113 -2.41 8.93 2.27
CA LYS A 113 -3.30 10.10 2.41
C LYS A 113 -4.68 9.88 1.76
N THR A 114 -4.73 9.16 0.64
CA THR A 114 -5.98 8.96 -0.12
C THR A 114 -6.85 7.84 0.45
N LEU A 115 -6.27 6.66 0.76
CA LEU A 115 -7.05 5.50 1.21
C LEU A 115 -6.95 5.27 2.71
N CYS A 116 -5.75 5.34 3.30
CA CYS A 116 -5.56 4.90 4.69
C CYS A 116 -5.90 5.97 5.73
N LEU A 117 -5.64 7.25 5.42
CA LEU A 117 -5.89 8.37 6.31
C LEU A 117 -7.39 8.62 6.57
N PRO A 118 -8.29 8.56 5.57
CA PRO A 118 -9.73 8.68 5.82
C PRO A 118 -10.28 7.54 6.67
N LEU A 119 -9.68 6.34 6.57
CA LEU A 119 -10.00 5.18 7.40
C LEU A 119 -9.27 5.18 8.76
N GLN A 120 -8.54 6.24 9.10
CA GLN A 120 -7.79 6.41 10.35
C GLN A 120 -6.81 5.27 10.63
N VAL A 121 -6.19 4.72 9.59
CA VAL A 121 -5.23 3.63 9.71
C VAL A 121 -3.92 4.14 10.33
N PRO A 122 -3.43 3.53 11.42
CA PRO A 122 -2.15 3.92 12.02
C PRO A 122 -0.99 3.71 11.03
N LEU A 123 -0.05 4.66 10.99
CA LEU A 123 1.09 4.62 10.08
C LEU A 123 1.95 3.34 10.23
N GLN A 124 2.03 2.78 11.45
CA GLN A 124 2.77 1.55 11.70
C GLN A 124 2.17 0.35 10.97
N VAL A 125 0.84 0.25 10.97
CA VAL A 125 0.11 -0.79 10.23
C VAL A 125 0.31 -0.61 8.73
N TYR A 126 0.24 0.63 8.25
CA TYR A 126 0.49 0.93 6.83
C TYR A 126 1.88 0.49 6.38
N LYS A 127 2.91 0.71 7.21
CA LYS A 127 4.27 0.24 6.92
C LYS A 127 4.37 -1.27 6.80
N GLU A 128 3.61 -2.04 7.58
CA GLU A 128 3.56 -3.50 7.44
C GLU A 128 2.94 -3.92 6.11
N ILE A 129 1.88 -3.22 5.67
CA ILE A 129 1.24 -3.45 4.37
C ILE A 129 2.21 -3.12 3.23
N VAL A 130 2.93 -2.01 3.34
CA VAL A 130 3.93 -1.57 2.34
C VAL A 130 5.14 -2.51 2.29
N HIS A 131 5.61 -3.00 3.44
CA HIS A 131 6.67 -4.01 3.49
C HIS A 131 6.21 -5.32 2.82
N CYS A 132 4.92 -5.66 2.88
CA CYS A 132 4.38 -6.85 2.24
C CYS A 132 4.36 -6.75 0.69
N CYS A 133 4.28 -5.55 0.11
CA CYS A 133 4.46 -5.32 -1.33
C CYS A 133 5.91 -5.01 -1.72
N GLU A 134 6.89 -5.40 -0.90
CA GLU A 134 8.33 -5.25 -1.17
C GLU A 134 8.76 -3.79 -1.44
N GLU A 135 7.97 -2.80 -1.00
CA GLU A 135 8.20 -1.37 -1.28
C GLU A 135 8.36 -1.05 -2.79
N GLN A 136 7.85 -1.91 -3.67
CA GLN A 136 8.05 -1.80 -5.11
C GLN A 136 6.81 -1.21 -5.81
N VAL A 137 7.06 -0.22 -6.67
CA VAL A 137 6.07 0.32 -7.60
C VAL A 137 6.39 -0.21 -8.99
N PHE A 138 5.41 -0.85 -9.61
CA PHE A 138 5.50 -1.35 -10.97
C PHE A 138 4.95 -0.32 -11.95
N THR A 139 5.47 -0.36 -13.18
CA THR A 139 5.02 0.52 -14.27
C THR A 139 4.50 -0.33 -15.42
N LEU A 140 3.45 0.15 -16.04
CA LEU A 140 2.80 -0.49 -17.18
C LEU A 140 2.72 0.54 -18.31
N ALA A 141 3.31 0.21 -19.47
CA ALA A 141 3.27 1.08 -20.63
C ALA A 141 1.89 1.09 -21.28
N THR A 142 1.61 2.13 -22.06
CA THR A 142 0.38 2.23 -22.85
C THR A 142 0.23 1.02 -23.79
N GLU A 143 -0.98 0.45 -23.85
CA GLU A 143 -1.33 -0.78 -24.56
C GLU A 143 -0.64 -2.07 -24.05
N GLN A 144 0.10 -2.01 -22.93
CA GLN A 144 0.66 -3.20 -22.30
C GLN A 144 -0.41 -3.92 -21.47
N THR A 145 -0.45 -5.25 -21.58
CA THR A 145 -1.37 -6.10 -20.83
C THR A 145 -0.81 -6.46 -19.47
N TYR A 146 -1.54 -6.16 -18.40
CA TYR A 146 -1.22 -6.62 -17.04
C TYR A 146 -1.59 -8.11 -16.86
N ALA A 147 -2.75 -8.49 -17.40
CA ALA A 147 -3.24 -9.86 -17.38
C ALA A 147 -3.96 -10.16 -18.69
N VAL A 148 -3.81 -11.41 -19.14
CA VAL A 148 -4.46 -11.97 -20.31
C VAL A 148 -5.43 -13.06 -19.85
N GLU A 149 -6.64 -13.00 -20.37
CA GLU A 149 -7.72 -13.97 -20.12
C GLU A 149 -7.26 -15.40 -20.41
N GLY A 150 -7.53 -16.32 -19.49
CA GLY A 150 -7.19 -17.74 -19.61
C GLY A 150 -5.70 -18.08 -19.47
N GLU A 151 -4.80 -17.10 -19.54
CA GLU A 151 -3.34 -17.34 -19.52
C GLU A 151 -2.69 -16.91 -18.21
N THR A 152 -3.05 -15.73 -17.70
CA THR A 152 -2.36 -15.17 -16.53
C THR A 152 -2.86 -15.83 -15.25
N PRO A 153 -1.98 -16.34 -14.37
CA PRO A 153 -2.39 -16.94 -13.10
C PRO A 153 -2.72 -15.87 -12.05
N ILE A 154 -3.72 -16.13 -11.21
CA ILE A 154 -4.14 -15.26 -10.11
C ILE A 154 -3.26 -15.55 -8.88
N ASN A 155 -2.08 -14.93 -8.84
CA ASN A 155 -1.09 -15.14 -7.79
C ASN A 155 -0.71 -13.87 -7.00
N ARG A 156 -1.40 -12.76 -7.24
CA ARG A 156 -1.17 -11.46 -6.63
C ARG A 156 -2.48 -10.69 -6.49
N LEU A 157 -2.44 -9.66 -5.66
CA LEU A 157 -3.45 -8.61 -5.58
C LEU A 157 -2.76 -7.29 -5.91
N SER A 158 -3.29 -6.50 -6.82
CA SER A 158 -2.70 -5.26 -7.30
C SER A 158 -3.66 -4.08 -7.17
N LEU A 159 -3.09 -2.92 -6.82
CA LEU A 159 -3.81 -1.65 -6.71
C LEU A 159 -3.20 -0.63 -7.67
N LEU A 160 -4.05 -0.01 -8.49
CA LEU A 160 -3.63 1.01 -9.44
C LEU A 160 -3.34 2.32 -8.69
N LEU A 161 -2.19 2.94 -8.91
CA LEU A 161 -1.81 4.22 -8.30
C LEU A 161 -2.04 5.40 -9.25
N SER A 162 -1.75 5.22 -10.53
CA SER A 162 -1.96 6.24 -11.56
C SER A 162 -2.29 5.62 -12.92
N GLY A 163 -2.84 6.45 -13.81
CA GLY A 163 -3.25 6.03 -15.15
C GLY A 163 -4.65 5.41 -15.19
N ARG A 164 -4.92 4.66 -16.25
CA ARG A 164 -6.19 3.98 -16.46
C ARG A 164 -5.99 2.65 -17.17
N VAL A 165 -6.68 1.63 -16.66
CA VAL A 165 -6.66 0.28 -17.23
C VAL A 165 -8.04 -0.04 -17.79
N ARG A 166 -8.09 -0.57 -19.02
CA ARG A 166 -9.30 -1.12 -19.62
C ARG A 166 -9.43 -2.60 -19.29
N VAL A 167 -10.65 -3.01 -18.95
CA VAL A 167 -11.01 -4.42 -18.73
C VAL A 167 -11.82 -4.91 -19.91
N SER A 168 -11.45 -6.06 -20.47
CA SER A 168 -12.17 -6.70 -21.57
C SER A 168 -12.30 -8.21 -21.38
N GLN A 169 -13.42 -8.79 -21.82
CA GLN A 169 -13.69 -10.23 -21.82
C GLN A 169 -14.06 -10.64 -23.24
N ASP A 170 -13.44 -11.69 -23.79
CA ASP A 170 -13.65 -12.13 -25.18
C ASP A 170 -13.49 -10.97 -26.20
N GLY A 171 -12.59 -10.02 -25.92
CA GLY A 171 -12.37 -8.82 -26.73
C GLY A 171 -13.44 -7.71 -26.60
N GLN A 172 -14.51 -7.93 -25.83
CA GLN A 172 -15.51 -6.89 -25.54
C GLN A 172 -15.10 -6.05 -24.34
N PHE A 173 -15.27 -4.73 -24.42
CA PHE A 173 -14.97 -3.81 -23.32
C PHE A 173 -16.00 -3.90 -22.19
N LEU A 174 -15.54 -4.12 -20.95
CA LEU A 174 -16.40 -4.15 -19.76
C LEU A 174 -16.42 -2.80 -19.06
N HIS A 175 -15.28 -2.34 -18.52
CA HIS A 175 -15.18 -1.10 -17.76
C HIS A 175 -13.74 -0.62 -17.66
N TYR A 176 -13.56 0.60 -17.15
CA TYR A 176 -12.25 1.15 -16.81
C TYR A 176 -12.00 1.02 -15.31
N ILE A 177 -10.75 0.74 -14.95
CA ILE A 177 -10.23 0.82 -13.59
C ILE A 177 -9.46 2.13 -13.46
N PHE A 178 -9.78 2.89 -12.43
CA PHE A 178 -9.23 4.20 -12.14
C PHE A 178 -8.21 4.16 -10.99
N PRO A 179 -7.40 5.21 -10.80
CA PRO A 179 -6.45 5.29 -9.69
C PRO A 179 -7.11 5.01 -8.34
N TYR A 180 -6.38 4.34 -7.45
CA TYR A 180 -6.79 3.87 -6.12
C TYR A 180 -7.89 2.80 -6.12
N GLN A 181 -8.12 2.13 -7.23
CA GLN A 181 -8.97 0.94 -7.33
C GLN A 181 -8.13 -0.32 -7.51
N PHE A 182 -8.65 -1.45 -7.03
CA PHE A 182 -7.99 -2.72 -7.21
C PHE A 182 -8.12 -3.18 -8.65
N MET A 183 -7.12 -3.87 -9.17
CA MET A 183 -7.16 -4.40 -10.53
C MET A 183 -7.80 -5.78 -10.60
N ASP A 184 -7.59 -6.58 -9.56
CA ASP A 184 -7.84 -8.02 -9.51
C ASP A 184 -8.59 -8.43 -8.22
N SER A 185 -9.40 -7.52 -7.67
CA SER A 185 -10.19 -7.78 -6.45
C SER A 185 -11.27 -8.87 -6.63
N PRO A 186 -12.03 -8.96 -7.75
CA PRO A 186 -12.97 -10.08 -7.94
C PRO A 186 -12.24 -11.41 -8.06
N GLU A 187 -11.14 -11.45 -8.82
CA GLU A 187 -10.32 -12.64 -9.04
C GLU A 187 -9.73 -13.12 -7.71
N TRP A 188 -9.24 -12.19 -6.89
CA TRP A 188 -8.69 -12.47 -5.57
C TRP A 188 -9.68 -13.15 -4.64
N GLU A 189 -10.89 -12.61 -4.52
CA GLU A 189 -11.95 -13.10 -3.63
C GLU A 189 -12.61 -14.38 -4.16
N SER A 190 -12.61 -14.60 -5.48
CA SER A 190 -13.22 -15.79 -6.08
C SER A 190 -12.47 -17.09 -5.75
N LEU A 191 -11.16 -17.00 -5.49
CA LEU A 191 -10.31 -18.16 -5.25
C LEU A 191 -10.07 -18.38 -3.76
N GLN A 192 -10.11 -19.64 -3.34
CA GLN A 192 -9.60 -20.01 -2.02
C GLN A 192 -8.07 -19.85 -1.94
N PRO A 193 -7.49 -19.66 -0.74
CA PRO A 193 -6.05 -19.47 -0.60
C PRO A 193 -5.17 -20.62 -1.14
N SER A 194 -5.71 -21.84 -1.21
CA SER A 194 -5.04 -23.04 -1.73
C SER A 194 -5.36 -23.35 -3.19
N GLU A 195 -6.25 -22.58 -3.82
CA GLU A 195 -6.73 -22.82 -5.17
C GLU A 195 -5.94 -21.98 -6.17
N GLU A 196 -5.62 -22.58 -7.31
CA GLU A 196 -4.98 -21.89 -8.43
C GLU A 196 -6.05 -21.61 -9.48
N GLY A 197 -6.03 -20.39 -10.00
CA GLY A 197 -6.94 -19.98 -11.07
C GLY A 197 -6.25 -19.03 -12.04
N VAL A 198 -6.90 -18.81 -13.16
CA VAL A 198 -6.46 -17.87 -14.21
C VAL A 198 -7.41 -16.71 -14.31
N PHE A 199 -6.91 -15.57 -14.76
CA PHE A 199 -7.73 -14.39 -15.01
C PHE A 199 -8.81 -14.71 -16.04
N GLN A 200 -10.05 -14.29 -15.74
CA GLN A 200 -11.21 -14.46 -16.64
C GLN A 200 -11.42 -13.25 -17.54
N VAL A 201 -10.60 -12.20 -17.37
CA VAL A 201 -10.66 -10.96 -18.13
C VAL A 201 -9.25 -10.54 -18.51
N THR A 202 -9.14 -9.86 -19.64
CA THR A 202 -7.91 -9.20 -20.08
C THR A 202 -7.88 -7.77 -19.55
N LEU A 203 -6.76 -7.41 -18.92
CA LEU A 203 -6.48 -6.10 -18.34
C LEU A 203 -5.39 -5.42 -19.16
N THR A 204 -5.71 -4.31 -19.83
CA THR A 204 -4.76 -3.56 -20.67
C THR A 204 -4.63 -2.12 -20.21
N ALA A 205 -3.42 -1.58 -20.12
CA ALA A 205 -3.21 -0.17 -19.86
C ALA A 205 -3.69 0.67 -21.05
N GLU A 206 -4.63 1.59 -20.82
CA GLU A 206 -5.01 2.59 -21.83
C GLU A 206 -4.05 3.79 -21.79
N THR A 207 -3.42 4.05 -20.64
CA THR A 207 -2.38 5.06 -20.48
C THR A 207 -1.15 4.46 -19.81
N ALA A 208 -0.05 5.21 -19.73
CA ALA A 208 1.02 4.87 -18.79
C ALA A 208 0.42 4.77 -17.37
N CYS A 209 0.66 3.65 -16.71
CA CYS A 209 0.11 3.36 -15.39
C CYS A 209 1.23 3.02 -14.40
N SER A 210 1.02 3.35 -13.13
CA SER A 210 1.80 2.84 -12.01
C SER A 210 0.89 2.06 -11.07
N TYR A 211 1.38 0.96 -10.51
CA TYR A 211 0.61 0.11 -9.60
C TYR A 211 1.51 -0.56 -8.57
N ILE A 212 0.90 -1.00 -7.47
CA ILE A 212 1.55 -1.83 -6.45
C ILE A 212 0.93 -3.21 -6.46
N SER A 213 1.72 -4.22 -6.12
CA SER A 213 1.30 -5.62 -6.15
C SER A 213 1.75 -6.34 -4.88
N TRP A 214 0.82 -7.03 -4.24
CA TRP A 214 1.07 -7.91 -3.11
C TRP A 214 1.05 -9.37 -3.57
N PRO A 215 2.13 -10.15 -3.33
CA PRO A 215 2.12 -11.58 -3.60
C PRO A 215 1.06 -12.30 -2.75
N ARG A 216 0.28 -13.21 -3.36
CA ARG A 216 -0.87 -13.86 -2.72
C ARG A 216 -0.50 -14.58 -1.42
N LYS A 217 0.58 -15.36 -1.44
CA LYS A 217 1.03 -16.13 -0.26
C LYS A 217 1.45 -15.22 0.89
N SER A 218 2.21 -14.16 0.59
CA SER A 218 2.69 -13.19 1.57
C SER A 218 1.54 -12.38 2.17
N LEU A 219 0.60 -11.94 1.33
CA LEU A 219 -0.55 -11.17 1.78
C LEU A 219 -1.48 -12.03 2.66
N HIS A 220 -1.83 -13.25 2.25
CA HIS A 220 -2.63 -14.13 3.10
C HIS A 220 -1.97 -14.43 4.45
N LEU A 221 -0.64 -14.61 4.47
CA LEU A 221 0.09 -14.78 5.72
C LEU A 221 -0.07 -13.54 6.62
N LEU A 222 0.09 -12.33 6.08
CA LEU A 222 -0.10 -11.07 6.82
C LEU A 222 -1.54 -10.94 7.35
N LEU A 223 -2.55 -11.21 6.51
CA LEU A 223 -3.96 -11.15 6.88
C LEU A 223 -4.29 -12.18 7.99
N SER A 224 -3.67 -13.36 7.95
CA SER A 224 -3.87 -14.37 9.01
C SER A 224 -3.22 -13.98 10.34
N LYS A 225 -2.11 -13.23 10.29
CA LYS A 225 -1.36 -12.78 11.46
C LYS A 225 -2.03 -11.58 12.14
N GLU A 226 -2.42 -10.57 11.36
CA GLU A 226 -2.89 -9.28 11.86
C GLU A 226 -4.39 -9.09 11.58
N ARG A 227 -5.23 -9.30 12.60
CA ARG A 227 -6.70 -9.21 12.47
C ARG A 227 -7.19 -7.83 12.02
N TYR A 228 -6.49 -6.77 12.40
CA TYR A 228 -6.85 -5.42 11.98
C TYR A 228 -6.64 -5.22 10.47
N ILE A 229 -5.49 -5.64 9.95
CA ILE A 229 -5.17 -5.58 8.51
C ILE A 229 -6.16 -6.44 7.72
N SER A 230 -6.49 -7.63 8.22
CA SER A 230 -7.52 -8.49 7.62
C SER A 230 -8.85 -7.77 7.44
N ARG A 231 -9.38 -7.15 8.50
CA ARG A 231 -10.65 -6.40 8.42
C ARG A 231 -10.57 -5.21 7.48
N LEU A 232 -9.44 -4.49 7.49
CA LEU A 232 -9.21 -3.37 6.59
C LEU A 232 -9.27 -3.81 5.13
N PHE A 233 -8.54 -4.86 4.76
CA PHE A 233 -8.56 -5.40 3.39
C PHE A 233 -9.93 -5.94 3.00
N SER A 234 -10.63 -6.66 3.88
CA SER A 234 -11.99 -7.13 3.59
C SER A 234 -12.96 -5.97 3.33
N ALA A 235 -12.84 -4.86 4.06
CA ALA A 235 -13.66 -3.67 3.82
C ALA A 235 -13.30 -2.98 2.49
N LEU A 236 -12.02 -2.82 2.20
CA LEU A 236 -11.55 -2.20 0.95
C LEU A 236 -11.91 -3.03 -0.29
N LEU A 237 -11.69 -4.34 -0.24
CA LEU A 237 -12.05 -5.27 -1.32
C LEU A 237 -13.57 -5.34 -1.51
N GLY A 238 -14.33 -5.42 -0.42
CA GLY A 238 -15.80 -5.43 -0.48
C GLY A 238 -16.36 -4.14 -1.10
N TYR A 239 -15.79 -2.98 -0.75
CA TYR A 239 -16.15 -1.69 -1.36
C TYR A 239 -15.84 -1.68 -2.87
N ASP A 240 -14.62 -2.05 -3.26
CA ASP A 240 -14.18 -2.05 -4.66
C ASP A 240 -15.00 -3.01 -5.54
N ILE A 241 -15.26 -4.23 -5.05
CA ILE A 241 -16.10 -5.21 -5.74
C ILE A 241 -17.53 -4.69 -5.90
N SER A 242 -18.09 -4.08 -4.85
CA SER A 242 -19.45 -3.52 -4.91
C SER A 242 -19.54 -2.43 -5.97
N GLU A 243 -18.59 -1.50 -5.99
CA GLU A 243 -18.52 -0.43 -7.00
C GLU A 243 -18.44 -0.99 -8.42
N LYS A 244 -17.59 -2.00 -8.65
CA LYS A 244 -17.49 -2.67 -9.96
C LYS A 244 -18.79 -3.35 -10.37
N LEU A 245 -19.45 -4.05 -9.44
CA LEU A 245 -20.74 -4.70 -9.70
C LEU A 245 -21.84 -3.68 -10.01
N TYR A 246 -21.90 -2.56 -9.28
CA TYR A 246 -22.84 -1.49 -9.57
C TYR A 246 -22.57 -0.84 -10.93
N ALA A 247 -21.30 -0.58 -11.27
CA ALA A 247 -20.93 -0.02 -12.56
C ALA A 247 -21.30 -0.94 -13.74
N LEU A 248 -21.15 -2.27 -13.58
CA LEU A 248 -21.59 -3.25 -14.58
C LEU A 248 -23.12 -3.30 -14.69
N ASN A 249 -23.82 -3.27 -13.56
CA ASN A 249 -25.29 -3.28 -13.53
C ASN A 249 -25.88 -2.04 -14.21
N ASP A 250 -25.31 -0.86 -13.99
CA ASP A 250 -25.75 0.37 -14.65
C ASP A 250 -25.58 0.31 -16.18
N LYS A 251 -24.51 -0.36 -16.68
CA LYS A 251 -24.33 -0.62 -18.11
C LYS A 251 -25.35 -1.60 -18.67
N LEU A 252 -25.69 -2.66 -17.92
CA LEU A 252 -26.74 -3.60 -18.30
C LEU A 252 -28.10 -2.91 -18.33
N PHE A 253 -28.38 -2.02 -17.38
CA PHE A 253 -29.60 -1.21 -17.38
C PHE A 253 -29.66 -0.30 -18.61
N ALA A 254 -28.58 0.37 -18.98
CA ALA A 254 -28.54 1.20 -20.18
C ALA A 254 -28.76 0.40 -21.47
N LYS A 255 -28.27 -0.85 -21.53
CA LYS A 255 -28.34 -1.71 -22.74
C LYS A 255 -29.68 -2.46 -22.87
N PHE A 256 -30.24 -2.91 -21.75
CA PHE A 256 -31.39 -3.82 -21.74
C PHE A 256 -32.60 -3.30 -20.95
N GLY A 257 -32.50 -2.13 -20.29
CA GLY A 257 -33.55 -1.58 -19.43
C GLY A 257 -33.76 -2.35 -18.11
N LEU A 258 -32.87 -3.31 -17.80
CA LEU A 258 -33.00 -4.23 -16.67
C LEU A 258 -32.02 -3.84 -15.56
N ARG A 259 -32.53 -3.59 -14.36
CA ARG A 259 -31.73 -3.32 -13.16
C ARG A 259 -31.75 -4.56 -12.28
N PHE A 260 -30.61 -5.23 -12.15
CA PHE A 260 -30.53 -6.45 -11.35
C PHE A 260 -30.37 -6.10 -9.87
N ASP A 261 -31.03 -6.83 -8.97
CA ASP A 261 -30.69 -6.77 -7.54
C ASP A 261 -29.52 -7.73 -7.31
N ILE A 262 -28.33 -7.15 -7.15
CA ILE A 262 -27.06 -7.86 -6.98
C ILE A 262 -27.02 -8.76 -5.73
N ARG A 263 -28.02 -8.68 -4.84
CA ARG A 263 -28.12 -9.51 -3.62
C ARG A 263 -28.85 -10.84 -3.85
N LEU A 264 -29.51 -11.03 -4.99
CA LEU A 264 -30.22 -12.29 -5.28
C LEU A 264 -29.31 -13.30 -6.01
N PRO A 265 -29.32 -14.59 -5.63
CA PRO A 265 -28.58 -15.63 -6.34
C PRO A 265 -29.07 -15.82 -7.79
N SER A 266 -28.15 -15.60 -8.74
CA SER A 266 -28.12 -16.04 -10.16
C SER A 266 -29.25 -15.63 -11.11
N LEU A 267 -28.91 -14.76 -12.06
CA LEU A 267 -29.50 -14.75 -13.42
C LEU A 267 -28.43 -14.75 -14.53
N TYR A 268 -27.14 -15.01 -14.20
CA TYR A 268 -26.05 -14.99 -15.18
C TYR A 268 -26.18 -16.03 -16.31
N HIS A 269 -27.12 -16.98 -16.21
CA HIS A 269 -27.46 -17.90 -17.30
C HIS A 269 -28.34 -17.30 -18.41
N VAL A 270 -28.83 -16.06 -18.29
CA VAL A 270 -29.64 -15.41 -19.34
C VAL A 270 -28.78 -14.73 -20.41
N LEU A 271 -27.49 -14.51 -20.14
CA LEU A 271 -26.54 -13.95 -21.09
C LEU A 271 -25.90 -15.06 -21.94
N GLY A 272 -26.69 -15.69 -22.82
CA GLY A 272 -26.15 -16.50 -23.91
C GLY A 272 -25.47 -15.59 -24.96
N PRO A 273 -24.51 -16.11 -25.77
CA PRO A 273 -23.82 -15.32 -26.77
C PRO A 273 -24.83 -14.70 -27.73
N ALA A 274 -24.77 -13.38 -27.94
CA ALA A 274 -25.57 -12.73 -28.97
C ALA A 274 -25.25 -13.37 -30.32
N ALA A 275 -26.26 -14.01 -30.93
CA ALA A 275 -26.17 -14.44 -32.32
C ALA A 275 -25.84 -13.23 -33.20
N PRO A 276 -25.07 -13.38 -34.29
CA PRO A 276 -24.75 -12.28 -35.17
C PRO A 276 -26.04 -11.75 -35.81
N ASP A 277 -26.24 -10.43 -35.75
CA ASP A 277 -27.36 -9.71 -36.36
C ASP A 277 -27.45 -10.02 -37.87
N THR A 278 -28.43 -10.84 -38.27
CA THR A 278 -28.97 -10.82 -39.63
C THR A 278 -30.11 -9.80 -39.66
N GLY A 279 -29.83 -8.63 -40.24
CA GLY A 279 -30.85 -7.63 -40.57
C GLY A 279 -31.84 -8.12 -41.64
N PRO A 280 -33.03 -7.49 -41.75
CA PRO A 280 -34.10 -7.97 -42.62
C PRO A 280 -33.98 -7.36 -44.02
N GLU A 281 -33.92 -8.20 -45.06
CA GLU A 281 -34.13 -7.74 -46.44
C GLU A 281 -35.28 -8.53 -47.10
N SER A 282 -36.42 -7.82 -47.14
CA SER A 282 -37.40 -7.68 -48.22
C SER A 282 -37.87 -8.93 -49.00
N GLU A 283 -39.16 -9.22 -48.81
CA GLU A 283 -40.01 -9.96 -49.74
C GLU A 283 -39.97 -9.34 -51.15
N LYS A 284 -39.90 -10.20 -52.18
CA LYS A 284 -40.53 -9.96 -53.48
C LYS A 284 -40.83 -11.29 -54.18
N ASP A 285 -42.09 -11.41 -54.62
CA ASP A 285 -42.75 -12.50 -55.33
C ASP A 285 -42.03 -13.04 -56.57
N ASP A 286 -42.23 -14.33 -56.87
CA ASP A 286 -42.94 -14.76 -58.11
C ASP A 286 -43.31 -16.27 -58.04
N GLU A 287 -44.55 -16.57 -58.48
CA GLU A 287 -45.16 -17.89 -58.65
C GLU A 287 -44.55 -18.71 -59.82
N GLU A 288 -44.55 -20.05 -59.72
CA GLU A 288 -45.25 -20.95 -60.68
C GLU A 288 -45.11 -22.46 -60.33
N VAL A 289 -46.29 -23.11 -60.22
CA VAL A 289 -46.68 -24.37 -60.91
C VAL A 289 -46.14 -25.76 -60.45
N ARG A 290 -47.05 -26.47 -59.79
CA ARG A 290 -47.55 -27.86 -59.96
C ARG A 290 -46.61 -29.08 -60.07
N GLU A 291 -46.92 -30.00 -59.14
CA GLU A 291 -47.29 -31.42 -59.32
C GLU A 291 -46.24 -32.54 -59.48
N SER A 292 -46.28 -33.42 -58.46
CA SER A 292 -46.40 -34.88 -58.54
C SER A 292 -45.14 -35.73 -58.76
N ALA A 293 -44.80 -36.54 -57.74
CA ALA A 293 -44.89 -38.01 -57.78
C ALA A 293 -44.09 -38.65 -56.63
N MET A 294 -44.75 -39.53 -55.86
CA MET A 294 -44.07 -40.60 -55.09
C MET A 294 -43.64 -41.72 -56.05
N PRO A 295 -42.67 -42.57 -55.66
CA PRO A 295 -43.10 -43.88 -55.17
C PRO A 295 -42.38 -44.37 -53.90
N THR A 296 -43.08 -45.29 -53.27
CA THR A 296 -42.95 -45.98 -51.99
C THR A 296 -41.80 -47.01 -51.91
N SER A 297 -41.32 -47.25 -50.67
CA SER A 297 -40.88 -48.53 -50.03
C SER A 297 -39.57 -48.30 -49.25
N ALA A 298 -39.35 -48.66 -47.98
CA ALA A 298 -39.85 -49.80 -47.22
C ALA A 298 -39.87 -49.54 -45.69
N GLN A 299 -40.98 -49.93 -45.05
CA GLN A 299 -41.09 -50.80 -43.87
C GLN A 299 -40.06 -50.70 -42.70
N GLN A 300 -40.52 -50.23 -41.53
CA GLN A 300 -40.76 -51.01 -40.28
C GLN A 300 -40.66 -50.14 -38.99
N THR A 301 -41.66 -50.28 -38.12
CA THR A 301 -41.71 -49.90 -36.68
C THR A 301 -42.14 -51.17 -35.91
N PRO A 302 -42.17 -51.26 -34.56
CA PRO A 302 -41.51 -50.53 -33.46
C PRO A 302 -40.79 -51.57 -32.50
N PRO A 303 -40.55 -51.45 -31.16
CA PRO A 303 -41.48 -51.02 -30.09
C PRO A 303 -40.87 -50.15 -28.96
N ARG A 304 -41.78 -49.65 -28.12
CA ARG A 304 -41.57 -48.87 -26.90
C ARG A 304 -41.55 -49.78 -25.65
N SER A 305 -40.98 -49.25 -24.56
CA SER A 305 -41.11 -49.61 -23.11
C SER A 305 -39.99 -50.47 -22.47
N PRO A 306 -39.80 -50.49 -21.12
CA PRO A 306 -40.34 -49.65 -20.02
C PRO A 306 -39.29 -49.14 -18.98
N LEU A 307 -39.74 -48.32 -18.02
CA LEU A 307 -39.05 -47.94 -16.77
C LEU A 307 -38.67 -49.15 -15.88
N PRO A 308 -37.63 -49.03 -15.04
CA PRO A 308 -37.50 -49.79 -13.81
C PRO A 308 -37.85 -48.96 -12.56
N ALA A 309 -38.58 -49.58 -11.63
CA ALA A 309 -38.79 -49.10 -10.27
C ALA A 309 -37.92 -49.91 -9.28
N ALA A 310 -37.29 -49.21 -8.32
CA ALA A 310 -37.25 -49.52 -6.87
C ALA A 310 -35.90 -49.27 -6.16
N SER A 311 -36.02 -48.63 -4.99
CA SER A 311 -35.19 -48.74 -3.76
C SER A 311 -33.91 -47.90 -3.61
N GLY A 312 -34.02 -46.83 -2.80
CA GLY A 312 -32.93 -46.09 -2.14
C GLY A 312 -33.50 -45.12 -1.09
N PRO A 313 -32.88 -44.94 0.09
CA PRO A 313 -33.54 -44.48 1.33
C PRO A 313 -33.89 -42.97 1.40
N PRO A 314 -34.83 -42.57 2.31
CA PRO A 314 -35.41 -41.24 2.34
C PRO A 314 -34.47 -40.16 2.90
N ALA A 315 -34.59 -38.96 2.33
CA ALA A 315 -33.90 -37.75 2.74
C ALA A 315 -34.25 -37.32 4.18
N PRO A 316 -33.31 -36.76 4.95
CA PRO A 316 -33.61 -36.21 6.28
C PRO A 316 -34.42 -34.91 6.16
N PRO A 317 -35.40 -34.68 7.07
CA PRO A 317 -36.31 -33.54 6.98
C PRO A 317 -35.64 -32.21 7.36
N SER A 318 -36.13 -31.16 6.69
CA SER A 318 -35.83 -29.75 6.92
C SER A 318 -36.12 -29.35 8.36
N ARG A 319 -35.06 -28.98 9.10
CA ARG A 319 -35.21 -28.50 10.47
C ARG A 319 -35.67 -27.05 10.45
N ALA A 320 -36.89 -26.88 10.93
CA ALA A 320 -37.55 -25.60 11.14
C ALA A 320 -36.72 -24.65 12.02
N ARG A 321 -36.78 -23.39 11.59
CA ARG A 321 -36.46 -22.15 12.29
C ARG A 321 -36.81 -22.24 13.79
N MET A 322 -35.78 -22.14 14.64
CA MET A 322 -35.94 -21.87 16.07
C MET A 322 -35.56 -20.42 16.33
N SER A 323 -36.55 -19.67 16.82
CA SER A 323 -36.45 -18.32 17.36
C SER A 323 -35.50 -18.33 18.57
N ARG A 324 -34.62 -17.33 18.66
CA ARG A 324 -33.79 -17.07 19.85
C ARG A 324 -34.13 -15.68 20.41
N PRO A 325 -34.15 -15.49 21.74
CA PRO A 325 -34.84 -14.37 22.38
C PRO A 325 -34.01 -13.08 22.39
N ASP A 326 -34.72 -11.95 22.37
CA ASP A 326 -34.23 -10.64 22.78
C ASP A 326 -33.77 -10.64 24.23
N SER A 327 -32.61 -10.01 24.49
CA SER A 327 -32.34 -9.05 25.57
C SER A 327 -30.84 -9.04 25.92
N GLY A 328 -30.21 -7.86 25.88
CA GLY A 328 -28.87 -7.67 26.40
C GLY A 328 -28.17 -6.44 25.84
N VAL A 329 -28.58 -5.27 26.32
CA VAL A 329 -27.86 -3.99 26.24
C VAL A 329 -26.38 -4.21 26.59
N LEU A 330 -25.45 -3.77 25.75
CA LEU A 330 -24.04 -3.66 26.12
C LEU A 330 -23.64 -2.18 26.09
N GLU A 331 -23.34 -1.68 27.29
CA GLU A 331 -22.91 -0.33 27.60
C GLU A 331 -21.65 0.06 26.81
N VAL A 332 -21.66 1.28 26.29
CA VAL A 332 -20.50 1.99 25.79
C VAL A 332 -19.67 2.39 27.00
N HIS A 333 -18.54 1.71 27.23
CA HIS A 333 -17.53 2.18 28.18
C HIS A 333 -16.54 3.09 27.44
N ASP A 334 -16.64 4.39 27.74
CA ASP A 334 -15.66 5.43 27.42
C ASP A 334 -14.28 5.06 27.97
N PHE A 335 -13.30 4.95 27.08
CA PHE A 335 -11.87 4.93 27.43
C PHE A 335 -11.31 6.35 27.36
N THR A 336 -11.56 7.14 28.39
CA THR A 336 -10.84 8.39 28.67
C THR A 336 -10.25 8.36 30.08
N SER A 337 -9.09 7.72 30.21
CA SER A 337 -8.21 7.96 31.34
C SER A 337 -6.81 7.48 30.97
N TYR A 338 -5.90 8.39 30.64
CA TYR A 338 -4.46 8.34 30.96
C TYR A 338 -3.75 9.55 30.32
N PHE A 339 -3.93 10.73 30.91
CA PHE A 339 -2.95 11.82 30.85
C PHE A 339 -2.96 12.54 32.20
N PRO A 340 -1.83 12.61 32.93
CA PRO A 340 -1.77 13.34 34.19
C PRO A 340 -1.71 14.84 33.90
N GLN A 341 -2.73 15.58 34.33
CA GLN A 341 -2.68 17.04 34.40
C GLN A 341 -1.83 17.45 35.61
N SER A 342 -0.66 18.04 35.35
CA SER A 342 0.08 18.82 36.33
C SER A 342 -0.56 20.20 36.47
N GLY A 343 -1.06 20.50 37.67
CA GLY A 343 -1.68 21.76 38.02
C GLY A 343 -0.65 22.87 38.26
N PHE A 344 -0.94 24.06 37.74
CA PHE A 344 -0.42 25.35 38.22
C PHE A 344 -1.61 26.28 38.51
N PRO A 345 -1.69 26.92 39.70
CA PRO A 345 -2.83 27.76 40.05
C PRO A 345 -2.62 29.20 39.57
N GLY A 346 -3.38 29.62 38.57
CA GLY A 346 -3.52 31.02 38.19
C GLY A 346 -4.70 31.67 38.93
N LYS A 347 -4.41 32.46 39.97
CA LYS A 347 -5.37 33.42 40.54
C LYS A 347 -5.53 34.58 39.55
N VAL A 348 -6.73 34.75 38.98
CA VAL A 348 -7.12 35.99 38.28
C VAL A 348 -8.01 36.80 39.23
N ALA A 349 -7.51 37.97 39.60
CA ALA A 349 -8.22 38.98 40.38
C ALA A 349 -9.30 39.65 39.53
N THR A 350 -10.51 39.72 40.06
CA THR A 350 -11.62 40.49 39.53
C THR A 350 -11.51 41.95 40.00
N GLY A 351 -11.08 42.83 39.11
CA GLY A 351 -11.21 44.29 39.27
C GLY A 351 -12.44 44.81 38.54
N ARG A 352 -13.48 45.19 39.29
CA ARG A 352 -14.60 46.02 38.83
C ARG A 352 -14.28 47.46 39.22
N GLY A 353 -14.27 48.39 38.26
CA GLY A 353 -14.44 49.82 38.53
C GLY A 353 -15.87 50.14 38.99
N PRO A 354 -16.23 51.40 39.28
CA PRO A 354 -15.63 52.64 38.78
C PRO A 354 -14.63 53.34 39.70
#